data_AF-A0A9P7G414-F1
#
_entry.id   AF-A0A9P7G414-F1
#
_cell.length_a   1.000
_cell.length_b   1.000
_cell.length_c   1.000
_cell.angle_alpha   90.00
_cell.angle_beta   90.00
_cell.angle_gamma   90.00
#
_symmetry.space_group_name_H-M   'P 1'
#
loop_
_entity.id
_entity.type
_entity.pdbx_description
1 polymer ?
#
loop_
_entity_poly.entity_id
_entity_poly.type
_entity_poly.pdbx_seq_one_letter_code
_entity_poly.pdbx_strand_id
1 'polypeptide(L)' 'MGSASNPHAFMGVTEQGLAAIVKTRGNKDVHVILRGGTKGPNYASQFVTDAAKTIEKKREWASIMIDCS' A
#
# COMPACT_ATOMS: atom_id res chain seq x y z
N MET A 1 0.26 4.54 0.59
CA MET A 1 -0.44 4.36 1.87
C MET A 1 -1.44 5.47 2.17
N GLY A 2 -1.01 6.75 2.24
CA GLY A 2 -1.89 7.85 2.66
C GLY A 2 -3.21 7.98 1.88
N SER A 3 -3.22 7.78 0.56
CA SER A 3 -4.47 7.83 -0.22
C SER A 3 -5.44 6.72 0.19
N ALA A 4 -4.99 5.46 0.17
CA ALA A 4 -5.83 4.31 0.47
C ALA A 4 -6.43 4.32 1.88
N SER A 5 -5.78 5.00 2.84
CA SER A 5 -6.25 5.11 4.22
C SER A 5 -7.42 6.06 4.44
N ASN A 6 -7.78 6.86 3.44
CA ASN A 6 -8.90 7.79 3.50
C ASN A 6 -10.14 7.27 2.74
N PRO A 7 -11.35 7.74 3.06
CA PRO A 7 -12.55 7.49 2.27
C PRO A 7 -12.40 7.96 0.81
N HIS A 8 -12.94 7.19 -0.14
CA HIS A 8 -13.00 7.54 -1.56
C HIS A 8 -14.37 7.24 -2.14
N ALA A 9 -14.72 7.91 -3.24
CA ALA A 9 -15.85 7.57 -4.10
C ALA A 9 -15.37 7.30 -5.52
N PHE A 10 -15.75 6.17 -6.11
CA PHE A 10 -15.36 5.79 -7.47
C PHE A 10 -16.44 4.94 -8.17
N MET A 11 -16.37 4.85 -9.50
CA MET A 11 -17.28 4.02 -10.30
C MET A 11 -16.93 2.53 -10.12
N GLY A 12 -17.92 1.71 -9.78
CA GLY A 12 -17.80 0.27 -9.61
C GLY A 12 -19.07 -0.46 -10.00
N VAL A 13 -19.21 -1.68 -9.50
CA VAL A 13 -20.38 -2.54 -9.75
C VAL A 13 -20.97 -3.04 -8.42
N THR A 14 -22.28 -3.22 -8.37
CA THR A 14 -22.95 -3.89 -7.25
C THR A 14 -22.77 -5.41 -7.35
N GLU A 15 -23.11 -6.13 -6.28
CA GLU A 15 -23.09 -7.61 -6.27
C GLU A 15 -24.01 -8.23 -7.33
N GLN A 16 -25.03 -7.48 -7.80
CA GLN A 16 -25.94 -7.86 -8.86
C GLN A 16 -25.43 -7.50 -10.27
N GLY A 17 -24.21 -6.96 -10.38
CA GLY A 17 -23.58 -6.62 -11.66
C GLY A 17 -24.03 -5.28 -12.26
N LEU A 18 -24.71 -4.43 -11.50
CA LEU A 18 -25.16 -3.12 -11.97
C LEU A 18 -24.09 -2.05 -11.70
N ALA A 19 -23.97 -1.07 -12.61
CA ALA A 19 -23.06 0.06 -12.41
C ALA A 19 -23.49 0.92 -11.20
N ALA A 20 -22.53 1.32 -10.37
CA ALA A 20 -22.78 2.11 -9.16
C ALA A 20 -21.58 2.99 -8.77
N ILE A 21 -21.83 3.99 -7.92
CA ILE A 21 -20.76 4.72 -7.23
C ILE A 21 -20.49 4.01 -5.90
N VAL A 22 -19.29 3.47 -5.75
CA VAL A 22 -18.81 2.83 -4.53
C VAL A 22 -18.18 3.87 -3.62
N LYS A 23 -18.58 3.90 -2.35
CA LYS A 23 -17.97 4.72 -1.31
C LYS A 23 -17.26 3.83 -0.30
N THR A 24 -15.98 4.08 -0.07
CA THR A 24 -15.16 3.33 0.90
C THR A 24 -14.92 4.15 2.16
N ARG A 25 -14.59 3.48 3.27
CA ARG A 25 -14.19 4.14 4.53
C ARG A 25 -12.69 4.43 4.62
N GLY A 26 -11.92 4.00 3.62
CA GLY A 26 -10.46 3.90 3.69
C GLY A 26 -9.98 2.60 4.35
N ASN A 27 -8.74 2.23 4.06
CA ASN A 27 -8.05 1.05 4.56
C ASN A 27 -6.77 1.44 5.34
N LYS A 28 -6.78 1.17 6.64
CA LYS A 28 -5.63 1.43 7.53
C LYS A 28 -4.60 0.30 7.49
N ASP A 29 -4.99 -0.89 7.06
CA ASP A 29 -4.18 -2.11 7.04
C ASP A 29 -3.43 -2.25 5.71
N VAL A 30 -2.69 -1.18 5.37
CA VAL A 30 -1.86 -1.10 4.16
C VAL A 30 -0.38 -1.17 4.52
N HIS A 31 0.39 -1.83 3.65
CA HIS A 31 1.82 -2.03 3.79
C HIS A 31 2.54 -1.77 2.46
N VAL A 32 3.88 -1.71 2.49
CA VAL A 32 4.73 -1.60 1.29
C VAL A 32 5.28 -2.96 0.94
N ILE A 33 5.41 -3.24 -0.36
CA ILE A 33 6.05 -4.44 -0.87
C ILE A 33 7.38 -4.05 -1.53
N LEU A 34 8.48 -4.63 -1.05
CA LEU A 34 9.79 -4.54 -1.69
C LEU A 34 9.94 -5.74 -2.63
N ARG A 35 9.94 -5.47 -3.94
CA ARG A 35 9.91 -6.49 -5.00
C ARG A 35 10.94 -6.29 -6.12
N GLY A 36 12.07 -5.69 -5.78
CA GLY A 36 13.10 -5.27 -6.73
C GLY A 36 12.65 -4.13 -7.66
N GLY A 37 13.49 -3.84 -8.64
CA GLY A 37 13.21 -2.87 -9.70
C GLY A 37 14.33 -2.87 -10.74
N THR A 38 14.32 -1.91 -11.67
CA THR A 38 15.33 -1.78 -12.74
C THR A 38 16.75 -1.54 -12.22
N LYS A 39 16.89 -1.07 -10.97
CA LYS A 39 18.18 -0.85 -10.30
C LYS A 39 18.68 -2.08 -9.53
N GLY A 40 17.94 -3.19 -9.56
CA GLY A 40 18.27 -4.43 -8.86
C GLY A 40 17.37 -4.75 -7.67
N PRO A 41 17.72 -5.80 -6.90
CA PRO A 41 16.95 -6.24 -5.74
C PRO A 41 16.97 -5.23 -4.58
N ASN A 42 15.89 -5.21 -3.79
CA ASN A 42 15.73 -4.28 -2.66
C ASN A 42 15.31 -4.98 -1.35
N TYR A 43 15.73 -6.23 -1.16
CA TYR A 43 15.44 -7.02 0.04
C TYR A 43 16.47 -6.87 1.17
N ALA A 44 17.67 -6.35 0.87
CA ALA A 44 18.75 -6.26 1.85
C ALA A 44 18.41 -5.26 2.98
N SER A 45 19.02 -5.45 4.15
CA SER A 45 18.74 -4.69 5.38
C SER A 45 18.73 -3.17 5.19
N GLN A 46 19.64 -2.63 4.37
CA GLN A 46 19.68 -1.20 4.07
C GLN A 46 18.37 -0.68 3.45
N PHE A 47 17.81 -1.41 2.47
CA PHE A 47 16.59 -1.02 1.78
C PHE A 47 15.37 -1.13 2.69
N VAL A 48 15.32 -2.15 3.54
CA VAL A 48 14.25 -2.31 4.52
C VAL A 48 14.28 -1.18 5.55
N THR A 49 15.47 -0.83 6.05
CA THR A 49 15.66 0.25 7.02
C THR A 49 15.27 1.61 6.43
N ASP A 50 15.66 1.88 5.19
CA ASP A 50 15.32 3.12 4.50
C ASP A 50 13.82 3.21 4.21
N ALA A 51 13.20 2.10 3.81
CA ALA A 51 11.76 2.02 3.63
C ALA A 51 11.01 2.25 4.95
N ALA A 52 11.46 1.64 6.05
CA ALA A 52 10.87 1.81 7.37
C ALA A 52 10.90 3.28 7.82
N LYS A 53 12.09 3.92 7.76
CA LYS A 53 12.26 5.35 8.06
C LYS A 53 11.36 6.24 7.21
N THR A 54 11.16 5.87 5.94
CA THR A 54 10.30 6.64 5.03
C THR A 54 8.82 6.52 5.40
N ILE A 55 8.39 5.34 5.85
CA ILE A 55 7.01 5.10 6.30
C ILE A 55 6.76 5.80 7.64
N GLU A 56 7.71 5.73 8.57
CA GLU A 56 7.62 6.32 9.91
C GLU A 56 7.44 7.84 9.89
N LYS A 57 7.96 8.52 8.87
CA LYS A 57 7.70 9.96 8.65
C LYS A 57 6.22 10.30 8.42
N LYS A 58 5.39 9.31 8.08
CA LYS A 58 3.97 9.50 7.71
C LYS A 58 3.01 8.66 8.56
N ARG A 59 3.48 7.66 9.29
CA ARG A 59 2.68 6.73 10.11
C ARG A 59 3.49 6.28 11.32
N GLU A 60 2.81 5.90 12.41
CA GLU A 60 3.47 5.46 13.65
C GLU A 60 4.25 4.15 13.53
N TRP A 61 3.89 3.28 12.58
CA TRP A 61 4.52 1.97 12.41
C TRP A 61 4.78 1.64 10.94
N ALA A 62 5.94 1.06 10.67
CA ALA A 62 6.31 0.56 9.36
C ALA A 62 5.81 -0.88 9.17
N SER A 63 5.08 -1.11 8.07
CA SER A 63 4.66 -2.45 7.63
C SER A 63 5.22 -2.72 6.24
N ILE A 64 6.07 -3.74 6.13
CA ILE A 64 6.85 -4.05 4.93
C ILE A 64 6.78 -5.56 4.67
N MET A 65 6.49 -5.93 3.43
CA MET A 65 6.56 -7.28 2.89
C MET A 65 7.68 -7.35 1.86
N ILE A 66 8.41 -8.46 1.82
CA ILE A 66 9.47 -8.72 0.83
C ILE A 66 8.95 -9.79 -0.13
N ASP A 67 9.01 -9.52 -1.43
CA ASP A 67 8.73 -10.48 -2.49
C ASP A 67 10.02 -11.22 -2.86
N CYS A 68 9.98 -12.55 -2.85
CA CYS A 68 11.13 -13.44 -3.01
C CYS A 68 11.19 -14.14 -4.38
N SER A 69 10.29 -13.80 -5.31
CA SER A 69 10.29 -14.37 -6.66
C SER A 69 11.48 -13.93 -7.51
#